data_AF-A0A819NJE1-F1
#
_entry.id   AF-A0A819NJE1-F1
#
_cell.length_a   1.000
_cell.length_b   1.000
_cell.length_c   1.000
_cell.angle_alpha   90.00
_cell.angle_beta   90.00
_cell.angle_gamma   90.00
#
_symmetry.space_group_name_H-M   'P 1'
#
loop_
_entity.id
_entity.type
_entity.pdbx_description
1 polymer ?
#
loop_
_entity_poly.entity_id
_entity_poly.type
_entity_poly.pdbx_seq_one_letter_code
_entity_poly.pdbx_strand_id
1 'polypeptide(L)'
;WLSWIQWISAFRYASNVLTINEFQGLIFCLPNQTDFCPMTGDEILDKRGLAHSNAWDLWKNFFALTVMALLLFILAYIQLIRIKKPK
;
A
#
# COMPACT_ATOMS: atom_id res chain seq x y z
N TRP A 1 -20.77 -4.58 -6.49
CA TRP A 1 -21.35 -3.69 -5.46
C TRP A 1 -20.31 -3.26 -4.43
N LEU A 2 -19.77 -4.14 -3.56
CA LEU A 2 -18.96 -3.74 -2.38
C LEU A 2 -17.54 -3.26 -2.67
N SER A 3 -17.12 -3.27 -3.94
CA SER A 3 -15.76 -2.91 -4.33
C SER A 3 -15.37 -1.52 -3.84
N TRP A 4 -16.28 -0.56 -3.69
CA TRP A 4 -15.94 0.80 -3.25
C TRP A 4 -15.28 0.89 -1.86
N ILE A 5 -15.51 -0.06 -0.95
CA ILE A 5 -14.89 -0.09 0.39
C ILE A 5 -13.36 -0.15 0.29
N GLN A 6 -12.84 -0.70 -0.81
CA GLN A 6 -11.41 -0.78 -1.09
C GLN A 6 -10.72 0.59 -1.10
N TRP A 7 -11.46 1.68 -1.34
CA TRP A 7 -10.90 3.03 -1.43
C TRP A 7 -10.71 3.67 -0.05
N ILE A 8 -11.39 3.16 0.98
CA ILE A 8 -11.33 3.65 2.37
C ILE A 8 -10.33 2.82 3.20
N SER A 9 -9.99 1.61 2.75
CA SER A 9 -9.13 0.70 3.51
C SER A 9 -7.65 1.13 3.46
N ALA A 10 -7.16 1.70 4.57
CA ALA A 10 -5.72 1.98 4.75
C ALA A 10 -4.85 0.73 4.56
N PHE A 11 -5.31 -0.44 5.00
CA PHE A 11 -4.57 -1.70 4.85
C PHE A 11 -4.28 -2.03 3.39
N ARG A 12 -5.21 -1.73 2.47
CA ARG A 12 -5.01 -1.97 1.04
C ARG A 12 -3.84 -1.14 0.50
N TYR A 13 -3.83 0.16 0.77
CA TYR A 13 -2.76 1.03 0.28
C TYR A 13 -1.41 0.68 0.93
N ALA A 14 -1.41 0.31 2.21
CA ALA A 14 -0.20 -0.16 2.88
C ALA A 14 0.34 -1.46 2.26
N SER A 15 -0.54 -2.44 2.00
CA SER A 15 -0.16 -3.70 1.33
C SER A 15 0.37 -3.45 -0.08
N ASN A 16 -0.22 -2.51 -0.83
CA ASN A 16 0.28 -2.13 -2.15
C ASN A 16 1.68 -1.50 -2.08
N VAL A 17 1.92 -0.55 -1.17
CA VAL A 17 3.25 0.08 -0.98
C VAL A 17 4.29 -0.99 -0.66
N LEU A 18 4.01 -1.86 0.30
CA LEU A 18 4.92 -2.94 0.69
C LEU A 18 5.17 -3.90 -0.46
N THR A 19 4.13 -4.32 -1.19
CA THR A 19 4.30 -5.25 -2.31
C THR A 19 5.18 -4.64 -3.41
N ILE A 20 4.95 -3.37 -3.77
CA ILE A 20 5.79 -2.69 -4.79
C ILE A 20 7.23 -2.58 -4.27
N ASN A 21 7.44 -2.12 -3.04
CA ASN A 21 8.77 -1.95 -2.46
C ASN A 21 9.56 -3.27 -2.36
N GLU A 22 8.91 -4.36 -1.99
CA GLU A 22 9.55 -5.65 -1.80
C GLU A 22 9.80 -6.39 -3.11
N PHE A 23 8.86 -6.36 -4.07
CA PHE A 23 8.94 -7.22 -5.25
C PHE A 23 9.54 -6.56 -6.49
N GLN A 24 9.58 -5.23 -6.58
CA GLN A 24 10.03 -4.55 -7.79
C GLN A 24 11.48 -4.91 -8.14
N GLY A 25 11.70 -5.40 -9.36
CA GLY A 25 13.04 -5.76 -9.85
C GLY A 25 13.67 -7.02 -9.23
N LEU A 26 12.92 -7.79 -8.41
CA LEU A 26 13.39 -9.07 -7.91
C LEU A 26 13.21 -10.19 -8.93
N ILE A 27 14.11 -11.18 -8.89
CA ILE A 27 14.03 -12.41 -9.67
C ILE A 27 14.10 -13.58 -8.70
N PHE A 28 13.13 -14.50 -8.80
CA PHE A 28 13.03 -15.67 -7.95
C PHE A 28 13.41 -16.93 -8.73
N CYS A 29 14.40 -17.66 -8.23
CA CYS A 29 14.92 -18.88 -8.84
C CYS A 29 14.73 -20.05 -7.87
N LEU A 30 14.54 -21.26 -8.39
CA LEU A 30 14.46 -22.44 -7.54
C LEU A 30 15.88 -22.79 -7.03
N PRO A 31 16.01 -23.29 -5.79
CA PRO A 31 17.31 -23.55 -5.16
C PRO A 31 18.17 -24.58 -5.91
N ASN A 32 17.59 -25.35 -6.85
CA ASN A 32 18.29 -26.38 -7.62
C ASN A 32 18.39 -26.06 -9.13
N GLN A 33 17.94 -24.89 -9.57
CA GLN A 33 18.01 -24.43 -10.96
C GLN A 33 18.29 -22.92 -10.97
N THR A 34 19.57 -22.55 -10.98
CA THR A 34 20.01 -21.14 -11.06
C THR A 34 19.92 -20.57 -12.48
N ASP A 35 19.89 -21.44 -13.50
CA ASP A 35 19.87 -21.04 -14.91
C ASP A 35 18.47 -20.74 -15.44
N PHE A 36 17.43 -21.15 -14.70
CA PHE A 36 16.03 -20.93 -15.06
C PHE A 36 15.28 -20.34 -13.87
N CYS A 37 14.97 -19.05 -13.95
CA CYS A 37 14.22 -18.32 -12.93
C CYS A 37 12.79 -18.06 -13.44
N PRO A 38 11.81 -18.93 -13.13
CA PRO A 38 10.49 -18.89 -13.73
C PRO A 38 9.57 -17.78 -13.18
N MET A 39 9.99 -17.06 -12.14
CA MET A 39 9.17 -15.99 -11.54
C MET A 39 9.99 -14.73 -11.34
N THR A 40 9.48 -13.61 -11.84
CA THR A 40 9.97 -12.28 -11.53
C THR A 40 9.00 -11.59 -10.58
N GLY A 41 9.52 -10.66 -9.77
CA GLY A 41 8.68 -9.84 -8.90
C GLY A 41 7.75 -8.92 -9.69
N ASP A 42 8.17 -8.48 -10.88
CA ASP A 42 7.35 -7.67 -11.79
C ASP A 42 6.12 -8.47 -12.28
N GLU A 43 6.27 -9.77 -12.62
CA GLU A 43 5.14 -10.64 -12.93
C GLU A 43 4.17 -10.82 -11.75
N ILE A 44 4.69 -10.84 -10.51
CA ILE A 44 3.86 -10.90 -9.29
C ILE A 44 3.07 -9.59 -9.13
N LEU A 45 3.69 -8.45 -9.41
CA LEU A 45 3.05 -7.14 -9.37
C LEU A 45 1.97 -6.99 -10.44
N ASP A 46 2.23 -7.46 -11.67
CA ASP A 46 1.27 -7.48 -12.76
C ASP A 46 0.07 -8.38 -12.47
N LYS A 47 0.30 -9.58 -11.90
CA LYS A 47 -0.78 -10.47 -11.47
C LYS A 47 -1.69 -9.86 -10.40
N ARG A 48 -1.14 -8.97 -9.55
CA ARG A 48 -1.93 -8.21 -8.57
C ARG A 48 -2.55 -6.93 -9.14
N GLY A 49 -2.31 -6.61 -10.41
CA GLY A 49 -2.80 -5.40 -11.06
C GLY A 49 -2.17 -4.13 -10.50
N LEU A 50 -0.92 -4.21 -10.02
CA LEU A 50 -0.19 -3.08 -9.46
C LEU A 50 0.75 -2.49 -10.52
N ALA A 51 0.45 -1.27 -10.95
CA ALA A 51 1.41 -0.49 -11.73
C ALA A 51 2.68 -0.26 -10.90
N HIS A 52 3.84 -0.51 -11.50
CA HIS A 52 5.15 -0.42 -10.85
C HIS A 52 6.23 0.15 -11.78
N SER A 53 5.87 0.62 -12.96
CA SER A 53 6.82 1.13 -13.97
C SER A 53 7.47 2.44 -13.53
N ASN A 54 6.78 3.26 -12.72
CA ASN A 54 7.28 4.55 -12.27
C ASN A 54 7.30 4.62 -10.74
N ALA A 55 8.27 5.36 -10.19
CA ALA A 55 8.32 5.64 -8.75
C ALA A 55 7.03 6.29 -8.21
N TRP A 56 6.32 7.03 -9.06
CA TRP A 56 5.02 7.62 -8.74
C TRP A 56 3.96 6.58 -8.34
N ASP A 57 4.05 5.35 -8.84
CA ASP A 57 3.09 4.31 -8.51
C ASP A 57 3.19 3.82 -7.07
N LEU A 58 4.37 3.92 -6.47
CA LEU A 58 4.54 3.74 -5.03
C LEU A 58 4.01 4.97 -4.28
N TRP A 59 4.45 6.16 -4.69
CA TRP A 59 4.11 7.42 -4.01
C TRP A 59 2.62 7.73 -3.99
N LYS A 60 1.83 7.37 -5.00
CA LYS A 60 0.38 7.56 -4.99
C LYS A 60 -0.30 6.80 -3.84
N ASN A 61 0.13 5.57 -3.56
CA ASN A 61 -0.43 4.75 -2.48
C ASN A 61 0.03 5.29 -1.11
N PHE A 62 1.30 5.69 -1.01
CA PHE A 62 1.83 6.30 0.21
C PHE A 62 1.15 7.64 0.54
N PHE A 63 0.96 8.50 -0.46
CA PHE A 63 0.27 9.78 -0.30
C PHE A 63 -1.19 9.58 0.17
N ALA A 64 -1.89 8.57 -0.38
CA ALA A 64 -3.23 8.22 0.08
C ALA A 64 -3.26 7.84 1.57
N LEU A 65 -2.27 7.06 2.05
CA LEU A 65 -2.12 6.75 3.48
C LEU A 65 -1.91 7.99 4.33
N THR A 66 -1.03 8.90 3.89
CA THR A 66 -0.78 10.16 4.59
C THR A 66 -2.05 11.00 4.71
N VAL A 67 -2.82 11.13 3.63
CA VAL A 67 -4.10 11.85 3.64
C VAL A 67 -5.10 11.21 4.61
N MET A 68 -5.25 9.89 4.58
CA MET A 68 -6.14 9.18 5.52
C MET A 68 -5.70 9.37 6.98
N ALA A 69 -4.40 9.32 7.27
CA ALA A 69 -3.87 9.57 8.61
C ALA A 69 -4.15 11.00 9.09
N LEU A 70 -3.91 12.00 8.23
CA LEU A 70 -4.21 13.41 8.53
C LEU A 70 -5.70 13.62 8.82
N LEU A 71 -6.60 13.01 8.04
CA LEU A 71 -8.04 13.07 8.30
C LEU A 71 -8.40 12.49 9.67
N LEU A 72 -7.84 11.34 10.03
CA LEU A 72 -8.06 10.74 11.35
C LEU A 72 -7.52 11.62 12.48
N PHE A 73 -6.36 12.25 12.30
CA PHE A 73 -5.81 13.19 13.27
C PHE A 73 -6.65 14.45 13.41
N ILE A 74 -7.17 15.02 12.32
CA ILE A 74 -8.09 16.16 12.36
C ILE A 74 -9.37 15.78 13.13
N LEU A 75 -9.95 14.62 12.84
CA LEU A 75 -11.12 14.12 13.56
C LEU A 75 -10.81 13.92 15.04
N ALA A 76 -9.70 13.27 15.38
CA ALA A 76 -9.27 13.07 16.77
C ALA A 76 -9.08 14.42 17.49
N TYR A 77 -8.47 15.40 16.83
CA TYR A 77 -8.28 16.75 17.35
C TYR A 77 -9.62 17.46 17.63
N ILE A 78 -10.57 17.38 16.70
CA ILE A 78 -11.93 17.93 16.90
C ILE A 78 -12.60 17.25 18.10
N GLN A 79 -12.48 15.93 18.24
CA GLN A 79 -13.06 15.21 19.38
C GLN A 79 -12.42 15.63 20.70
N LEU A 80 -11.10 15.80 20.75
CA LEU A 80 -10.39 16.29 21.93
C LEU A 80 -10.85 17.69 22.36
N ILE A 81 -11.10 18.59 21.40
CA ILE A 81 -11.65 19.93 21.70
C ILE A 81 -13.06 19.84 22.31
N ARG A 82 -13.87 18.88 21.86
CA ARG A 82 -15.26 18.71 22.32
C ARG A 82 -15.37 18.09 23.71
N ILE A 83 -14.37 17.36 24.17
CA ILE A 83 -14.38 16.75 25.51
C ILE A 83 -14.34 17.86 26.56
N LYS A 84 -15.39 17.91 27.40
CA LYS A 84 -15.43 18.80 28.56
C LYS A 84 -14.42 18.29 29.58
N LYS A 85 -13.52 19.17 30.03
CA LYS A 85 -12.61 18.84 31.13
C LYS A 85 -13.44 18.62 32.40
N PRO A 86 -13.25 17.51 33.13
CA PRO A 86 -13.83 17.36 34.46
C PRO A 86 -13.27 18.46 35.37
N LYS A 87 -14.11 18.96 36.29
CA LYS A 87 -13.74 19.95 37.31
C LYS A 87 -12.84 19.32 38.37
#